data_AF-A0A1E5WC10-F1
#
_entry.id   AF-A0A1E5WC10-F1
#
_cell.length_a   1.000
_cell.length_b   1.000
_cell.length_c   1.000
_cell.angle_alpha   90.00
_cell.angle_beta   90.00
_cell.angle_gamma   90.00
#
_symmetry.space_group_name_H-M   'P 1'
#
loop_
_entity.id
_entity.type
_entity.pdbx_description
1 polymer ?
#
loop_
_entity_poly.entity_id
_entity_poly.type
_entity_poly.pdbx_seq_one_letter_code
_entity_poly.pdbx_strand_id
1 'polypeptide(L)'
;MRFPVRLSPPSTGAAAAAAAIGAVLAAVALRRYLSTSRHRPSASVTMSALRSSSSAAAAGAATTLVAYGRSPEDQEFLASTAGSVALGEGESAGEFAVALSYEGAGFDAGAYMGALRARRFGRWMLWSPRIGSTQDLISQNFAKLPVGVVCVADVQFKGRGRSKNVWESPPGCLMFSFTSQMQDVRKLPLMQYVVCLSVTEAIKELCRAKGLPELDVRIKWPNDLYLKGLKVGGILCTSSYEKKVYNICTVHDHMLTRMDSSFSDHNGFDGFQALEEQYYNSWLHSFDFFTGLVRRKMEA
;
A
#
# COMPACT_ATOMS: atom_id res chain seq x y z
N MET A 1 35.42 -8.00 -19.96
CA MET A 1 36.05 -6.94 -19.15
C MET A 1 35.24 -6.76 -17.87
N ARG A 2 35.83 -7.04 -16.69
CA ARG A 2 35.19 -6.86 -15.37
C ARG A 2 35.61 -5.48 -14.82
N PHE A 3 34.66 -4.62 -14.49
CA PHE A 3 34.92 -3.43 -13.68
C PHE A 3 34.72 -3.76 -12.19
N PRO A 4 35.69 -3.50 -11.30
CA PRO A 4 35.47 -3.62 -9.87
C PRO A 4 34.99 -2.26 -9.34
N VAL A 5 33.74 -2.18 -8.90
CA VAL A 5 33.29 -1.08 -8.03
C VAL A 5 33.31 -1.61 -6.60
N ARG A 6 34.34 -1.24 -5.82
CA ARG A 6 34.32 -1.37 -4.35
C ARG A 6 33.45 -0.23 -3.81
N LEU A 7 32.27 -0.57 -3.28
CA LEU A 7 31.54 0.34 -2.39
C LEU A 7 32.08 0.17 -0.96
N SER A 8 32.44 1.27 -0.33
CA SER A 8 32.83 1.31 1.09
C SER A 8 31.65 0.89 1.99
N PRO A 9 31.88 0.20 3.12
CA PRO A 9 30.81 -0.17 4.03
C PRO A 9 30.16 1.08 4.63
N PRO A 10 28.84 1.06 4.91
CA PRO A 10 28.16 2.18 5.54
C PRO A 10 28.74 2.41 6.94
N SER A 11 29.08 3.66 7.26
CA SER A 11 29.48 4.06 8.60
C SER A 11 28.34 3.79 9.59
N THR A 12 28.66 3.17 10.72
CA THR A 12 27.74 2.81 11.82
C THR A 12 26.85 3.96 12.30
N GLY A 13 27.26 5.22 12.10
CA GLY A 13 26.46 6.41 12.42
C GLY A 13 25.24 6.66 11.52
N ALA A 14 25.26 6.24 10.24
CA ALA A 14 24.17 6.52 9.30
C ALA A 14 22.94 5.63 9.54
N ALA A 15 23.15 4.37 9.96
CA ALA A 15 22.08 3.45 10.34
C ALA A 15 21.43 3.86 11.68
N ALA A 16 22.23 4.32 12.64
CA ALA A 16 21.74 4.81 13.93
C ALA A 16 20.96 6.13 13.80
N ALA A 17 21.40 7.05 12.92
CA ALA A 17 20.70 8.29 12.65
C ALA A 17 19.33 8.06 11.96
N ALA A 18 19.25 7.11 11.01
CA ALA A 18 18.00 6.75 10.36
C ALA A 18 16.98 6.16 11.35
N ALA A 19 17.42 5.30 12.28
CA ALA A 19 16.57 4.69 13.31
C ALA A 19 16.11 5.72 14.36
N ALA A 20 16.99 6.63 14.79
CA ALA A 20 16.65 7.67 15.77
C ALA A 20 15.66 8.72 15.21
N ILE A 21 15.79 9.08 13.93
CA ILE A 21 14.87 10.00 13.26
C ILE A 21 13.50 9.35 13.03
N GLY A 22 13.47 8.05 12.68
CA GLY A 22 12.22 7.28 12.58
C GLY A 22 11.43 7.23 13.88
N ALA A 23 12.11 7.03 15.01
CA ALA A 23 11.48 7.00 16.34
C ALA A 23 10.91 8.36 16.78
N VAL A 24 11.62 9.46 16.48
CA VAL A 24 11.15 10.82 16.81
C VAL A 24 9.94 11.21 15.96
N LEU A 25 9.92 10.84 14.68
CA LEU A 25 8.78 11.09 13.79
C LEU A 25 7.54 10.25 14.16
N ALA A 26 7.74 9.02 14.62
CA ALA A 26 6.67 8.16 15.14
C ALA A 26 6.07 8.68 16.46
N ALA A 27 6.89 9.20 17.37
CA ALA A 27 6.41 9.77 18.64
C ALA A 27 5.59 11.06 18.44
N VAL A 28 5.99 11.91 17.49
CA VAL A 28 5.25 13.13 17.13
C VAL A 28 3.96 12.79 16.38
N ALA A 29 3.95 11.71 15.60
CA ALA A 29 2.77 11.18 14.93
C ALA A 29 1.68 10.72 15.89
N LEU A 30 2.07 9.93 16.89
CA LEU A 30 1.18 9.38 17.90
C LEU A 30 0.53 10.50 18.73
N ARG A 31 1.30 11.55 19.07
CA ARG A 31 0.81 12.68 19.86
C ARG A 31 -0.23 13.54 19.12
N ARG A 32 -0.16 13.62 17.78
CA ARG A 32 -1.11 14.39 16.96
C ARG A 32 -2.38 13.60 16.61
N TYR A 33 -2.27 12.29 16.36
CA TYR A 33 -3.43 11.42 16.14
C TYR A 33 -4.40 11.42 17.34
N LEU A 34 -3.84 11.43 18.56
CA LEU A 34 -4.63 11.55 19.79
C LEU A 34 -5.30 12.92 19.97
N SER A 35 -4.91 13.94 19.18
CA SER A 35 -5.44 15.30 19.27
C SER A 35 -6.53 15.62 18.24
N THR A 36 -6.64 14.85 17.14
CA THR A 36 -7.57 15.13 16.03
C THR A 36 -8.86 14.31 16.06
N SER A 37 -9.08 13.52 17.11
CA SER A 37 -10.37 12.88 17.38
C SER A 37 -11.42 13.94 17.77
N ARG A 38 -12.07 14.55 16.78
CA ARG A 38 -13.35 15.26 16.96
C ARG A 38 -14.38 14.69 16.01
N HIS A 39 -15.51 14.31 16.62
CA HIS A 39 -16.76 13.83 16.04
C HIS A 39 -17.08 14.33 14.62
N ARG A 40 -17.45 13.40 13.74
CA ARG A 40 -18.40 13.64 12.65
C ARG A 40 -19.70 12.89 12.96
N PRO A 41 -20.88 13.47 12.72
CA PRO A 41 -22.15 12.83 13.06
C PRO A 41 -22.47 11.70 12.09
N SER A 42 -22.93 10.57 12.63
CA SER A 42 -23.38 9.39 11.89
C SER A 42 -24.79 9.59 11.33
N ALA A 43 -25.03 9.23 10.07
CA ALA A 43 -26.37 8.97 9.55
C ALA A 43 -26.69 7.48 9.78
N SER A 44 -27.85 7.21 10.39
CA SER A 44 -28.28 5.86 10.77
C SER A 44 -28.96 5.12 9.62
N VAL A 45 -28.67 3.81 9.51
CA VAL A 45 -29.59 2.78 9.01
C VAL A 45 -29.34 1.49 9.80
N THR A 46 -30.41 0.82 10.21
CA THR A 46 -30.45 -0.23 11.23
C THR A 46 -30.44 -1.66 10.66
N MET A 47 -30.01 -2.61 11.52
CA MET A 47 -30.26 -4.08 11.61
C MET A 47 -29.20 -4.98 10.94
N SER A 48 -28.71 -6.08 11.54
CA SER A 48 -28.98 -6.76 12.82
C SER A 48 -27.79 -7.66 13.22
N ALA A 49 -27.48 -7.64 14.53
CA ALA A 49 -26.77 -8.60 15.41
C ALA A 49 -25.77 -9.63 14.84
N LEU A 50 -24.53 -9.61 15.39
CA LEU A 50 -24.13 -10.59 16.43
C LEU A 50 -22.85 -10.17 17.18
N ARG A 51 -23.03 -10.04 18.50
CA ARG A 51 -22.10 -10.12 19.64
C ARG A 51 -21.03 -9.03 19.82
N SER A 52 -21.38 -8.07 20.67
CA SER A 52 -20.45 -7.26 21.44
C SER A 52 -19.87 -8.06 22.62
N SER A 53 -18.57 -7.92 22.84
CA SER A 53 -17.98 -7.99 24.17
C SER A 53 -16.94 -6.88 24.31
N SER A 54 -17.22 -5.93 25.19
CA SER A 54 -16.30 -4.88 25.60
C SER A 54 -15.42 -5.41 26.74
N SER A 55 -14.10 -5.26 26.61
CA SER A 55 -13.16 -5.17 27.74
C SER A 55 -11.78 -4.74 27.22
N ALA A 56 -11.24 -3.69 27.83
CA ALA A 56 -9.96 -3.09 27.47
C ALA A 56 -8.78 -3.91 28.02
N ALA A 57 -7.90 -4.35 27.13
CA ALA A 57 -6.47 -4.57 27.38
C ALA A 57 -5.74 -4.74 26.05
N ALA A 58 -4.61 -4.05 25.88
CA ALA A 58 -3.77 -4.09 24.70
C ALA A 58 -3.05 -5.45 24.53
N ALA A 59 -3.79 -6.44 24.03
CA ALA A 59 -3.29 -7.74 23.59
C ALA A 59 -3.99 -8.12 22.27
N GLY A 60 -3.19 -8.29 21.20
CA GLY A 60 -3.59 -8.93 19.93
C GLY A 60 -4.98 -8.59 19.38
N ALA A 61 -5.22 -7.34 18.95
CA ALA A 61 -6.45 -6.99 18.26
C ALA A 61 -6.62 -7.85 16.98
N ALA A 62 -7.78 -8.48 16.82
CA ALA A 62 -8.12 -9.26 15.63
C ALA A 62 -7.99 -8.41 14.36
N THR A 63 -7.31 -8.95 13.34
CA THR A 63 -7.20 -8.30 12.03
C THR A 63 -8.59 -8.25 11.39
N THR A 64 -9.02 -7.07 10.94
CA THR A 64 -10.25 -6.93 10.15
C THR A 64 -9.87 -6.69 8.70
N LEU A 65 -10.42 -7.49 7.79
CA LEU A 65 -10.36 -7.28 6.35
C LEU A 65 -11.71 -6.76 5.88
N VAL A 66 -11.71 -5.61 5.22
CA VAL A 66 -12.93 -5.04 4.65
C VAL A 66 -12.86 -5.20 3.14
N ALA A 67 -13.83 -5.91 2.58
CA ALA A 67 -13.92 -6.15 1.16
C ALA A 67 -14.73 -5.04 0.49
N TYR A 68 -14.16 -4.44 -0.55
CA TYR A 68 -14.79 -3.45 -1.40
C TYR A 68 -14.74 -3.89 -2.86
N GLY A 69 -15.84 -3.65 -3.56
CA GLY A 69 -15.97 -3.91 -4.99
C GLY A 69 -16.45 -2.67 -5.72
N ARG A 70 -16.20 -2.62 -7.03
CA ARG A 70 -16.73 -1.55 -7.90
C ARG A 70 -18.26 -1.59 -7.98
N SER A 71 -18.84 -2.77 -7.90
CA SER A 71 -20.28 -3.01 -7.78
C SER A 71 -20.57 -3.87 -6.54
N PRO A 72 -21.84 -3.94 -6.08
CA PRO A 72 -22.22 -4.84 -4.99
C PRO A 72 -21.85 -6.30 -5.25
N GLU A 73 -22.02 -6.77 -6.50
CA GLU A 73 -21.69 -8.14 -6.89
C GLU A 73 -20.18 -8.41 -6.80
N ASP A 74 -19.36 -7.42 -7.18
CA ASP A 74 -17.91 -7.50 -7.02
C ASP A 74 -17.51 -7.59 -5.55
N GLN A 75 -18.21 -6.85 -4.70
CA GLN A 75 -17.94 -6.78 -3.28
C GLN A 75 -18.29 -8.11 -2.59
N GLU A 76 -19.47 -8.67 -2.88
CA GLU A 76 -19.88 -9.99 -2.38
C GLU A 76 -18.95 -11.10 -2.84
N PHE A 77 -18.58 -11.09 -4.13
CA PHE A 77 -17.62 -12.04 -4.68
C PHE A 77 -16.27 -11.99 -3.96
N LEU A 78 -15.74 -10.78 -3.74
CA LEU A 78 -14.47 -10.60 -3.02
C LEU A 78 -14.61 -11.04 -1.55
N ALA A 79 -15.70 -10.67 -0.87
CA ALA A 79 -15.93 -11.04 0.53
C ALA A 79 -16.02 -12.57 0.72
N SER A 80 -16.74 -13.26 -0.17
CA SER A 80 -16.83 -14.72 -0.18
C SER A 80 -15.44 -15.37 -0.32
N THR A 81 -14.65 -14.85 -1.26
CA THR A 81 -13.28 -15.32 -1.49
C THR A 81 -12.36 -15.04 -0.29
N ALA A 82 -12.47 -13.84 0.27
CA ALA A 82 -11.69 -13.36 1.40
C ALA A 82 -11.95 -14.17 2.68
N GLY A 83 -13.14 -14.75 2.85
CA GLY A 83 -13.48 -15.60 4.00
C GLY A 83 -12.59 -16.84 4.17
N SER A 84 -11.81 -17.20 3.14
CA SER A 84 -10.93 -18.38 3.13
C SER A 84 -9.44 -18.06 3.10
N VAL A 85 -9.04 -16.79 3.24
CA VAL A 85 -7.64 -16.36 3.09
C VAL A 85 -6.79 -16.66 4.34
N ALA A 86 -5.47 -16.75 4.17
CA ALA A 86 -4.49 -16.83 5.23
C ALA A 86 -3.76 -15.48 5.41
N LEU A 87 -3.55 -15.01 6.64
CA LEU A 87 -2.95 -13.69 6.88
C LEU A 87 -1.41 -13.67 6.93
N GLY A 88 -0.76 -14.81 7.13
CA GLY A 88 0.70 -14.86 7.28
C GLY A 88 1.20 -16.06 8.09
N GLU A 89 2.50 -16.34 8.02
CA GLU A 89 3.13 -17.32 8.91
C GLU A 89 3.23 -16.77 10.36
N GLY A 90 2.87 -17.59 11.34
CA GLY A 90 2.96 -17.24 12.77
C GLY A 90 1.90 -16.27 13.27
N GLU A 91 0.95 -15.86 12.42
CA GLU A 91 -0.40 -15.59 12.89
C GLU A 91 -1.04 -16.97 12.94
N SER A 92 -1.33 -17.46 14.15
CA SER A 92 -2.31 -18.53 14.31
C SER A 92 -3.52 -18.17 13.43
N ALA A 93 -4.34 -19.15 13.04
CA ALA A 93 -5.68 -18.86 12.52
C ALA A 93 -6.56 -18.18 13.60
N GLY A 94 -6.06 -17.12 14.23
CA GLY A 94 -6.81 -16.18 15.04
C GLY A 94 -7.81 -15.54 14.11
N GLU A 95 -9.04 -15.53 14.59
CA GLU A 95 -10.22 -15.01 13.94
C GLU A 95 -9.91 -13.64 13.31
N PHE A 96 -9.63 -13.63 12.01
CA PHE A 96 -9.75 -12.41 11.25
C PHE A 96 -11.18 -12.34 10.76
N ALA A 97 -11.78 -11.16 10.87
CA ALA A 97 -13.12 -10.94 10.39
C ALA A 97 -13.04 -10.37 8.96
N VAL A 98 -13.84 -10.93 8.06
CA VAL A 98 -14.14 -10.28 6.78
C VAL A 98 -15.42 -9.49 6.96
N ALA A 99 -15.36 -8.19 6.69
CA ALA A 99 -16.49 -7.28 6.78
C ALA A 99 -16.79 -6.65 5.41
N LEU A 100 -18.04 -6.25 5.21
CA LEU A 100 -18.48 -5.48 4.05
C LEU A 100 -18.45 -3.97 4.30
N SER A 101 -18.30 -3.56 5.56
CA SER A 101 -18.25 -2.18 5.98
C SER A 101 -17.37 -2.04 7.22
N TYR A 102 -16.95 -0.83 7.51
CA TYR A 102 -16.19 -0.50 8.71
C TYR A 102 -16.75 0.75 9.36
N GLU A 103 -17.15 0.62 10.63
CA GLU A 103 -17.61 1.74 11.43
C GLU A 103 -16.40 2.38 12.12
N GLY A 104 -15.75 3.32 11.44
CA GLY A 104 -14.59 4.04 11.95
C GLY A 104 -14.03 5.03 10.95
N ALA A 105 -13.09 5.88 11.41
CA ALA A 105 -12.27 6.66 10.49
C ALA A 105 -11.24 5.74 9.82
N GLY A 106 -11.04 5.89 8.52
CA GLY A 106 -10.14 5.06 7.74
C GLY A 106 -10.27 5.36 6.25
N PHE A 107 -9.86 4.39 5.43
CA PHE A 107 -9.90 4.46 3.97
C PHE A 107 -11.31 4.74 3.41
N ASP A 108 -11.42 5.77 2.55
CA ASP A 108 -12.68 6.10 1.89
C ASP A 108 -12.85 5.29 0.60
N ALA A 109 -13.41 4.08 0.75
CA ALA A 109 -13.67 3.21 -0.39
C ALA A 109 -14.63 3.82 -1.43
N GLY A 110 -15.56 4.67 -1.00
CA GLY A 110 -16.50 5.35 -1.90
C GLY A 110 -15.77 6.35 -2.81
N ALA A 111 -14.91 7.19 -2.23
CA ALA A 111 -14.06 8.11 -2.97
C ALA A 111 -13.08 7.36 -3.89
N TYR A 112 -12.50 6.26 -3.40
CA TYR A 112 -11.62 5.42 -4.22
C TYR A 112 -12.35 4.82 -5.43
N MET A 113 -13.46 4.10 -5.21
CA MET A 113 -14.19 3.41 -6.28
C MET A 113 -14.81 4.38 -7.29
N GLY A 114 -15.31 5.54 -6.81
CA GLY A 114 -15.88 6.57 -7.66
C GLY A 114 -14.86 7.22 -8.61
N ALA A 115 -13.58 7.24 -8.24
CA ALA A 115 -12.49 7.81 -9.04
C ALA A 115 -11.61 6.77 -9.76
N LEU A 116 -11.91 5.47 -9.63
CA LEU A 116 -11.10 4.40 -10.22
C LEU A 116 -11.13 4.42 -11.75
N ARG A 117 -9.99 4.80 -12.34
CA ARG A 117 -9.77 4.87 -13.78
C ARG A 117 -9.13 3.62 -14.37
N ALA A 118 -8.39 2.86 -13.57
CA ALA A 118 -7.76 1.62 -14.01
C ALA A 118 -8.85 0.60 -14.41
N ARG A 119 -8.59 -0.16 -15.48
CA ARG A 119 -9.54 -1.14 -16.02
C ARG A 119 -9.22 -2.56 -15.53
N ARG A 120 -7.94 -2.89 -15.38
CA ARG A 120 -7.50 -4.25 -15.01
C ARG A 120 -7.19 -4.43 -13.52
N PHE A 121 -6.96 -3.34 -12.79
CA PHE A 121 -6.52 -3.38 -11.39
C PHE A 121 -7.42 -2.51 -10.53
N GLY A 122 -7.61 -2.89 -9.27
CA GLY A 122 -8.29 -2.07 -8.27
C GLY A 122 -9.82 -2.20 -8.23
N ARG A 123 -10.42 -2.95 -9.17
CA ARG A 123 -11.87 -3.27 -9.18
C ARG A 123 -12.31 -3.98 -7.89
N TRP A 124 -11.43 -4.79 -7.34
CA TRP A 124 -11.57 -5.46 -6.05
C TRP A 124 -10.50 -4.90 -5.12
N MET A 125 -10.90 -4.48 -3.94
CA MET A 125 -10.02 -3.90 -2.93
C MET A 125 -10.27 -4.56 -1.57
N LEU A 126 -9.21 -5.09 -0.96
CA LEU A 126 -9.19 -5.47 0.44
C LEU A 126 -8.50 -4.37 1.23
N TRP A 127 -9.17 -3.82 2.23
CA TRP A 127 -8.54 -2.85 3.12
C TRP A 127 -8.48 -3.39 4.55
N SER A 128 -7.44 -3.01 5.28
CA SER A 128 -7.35 -3.29 6.71
C SER A 128 -6.79 -2.08 7.47
N PRO A 129 -7.43 -1.67 8.59
CA PRO A 129 -6.83 -0.68 9.49
C PRO A 129 -5.47 -1.13 10.03
N ARG A 130 -5.26 -2.45 10.17
CA ARG A 130 -4.04 -3.03 10.70
C ARG A 130 -3.89 -4.48 10.27
N ILE A 131 -2.77 -4.79 9.61
CA ILE A 131 -2.45 -6.15 9.15
C ILE A 131 -0.97 -6.48 9.39
N GLY A 132 -0.60 -7.76 9.41
CA GLY A 132 0.80 -8.17 9.45
C GLY A 132 1.57 -7.65 8.23
N SER A 133 1.19 -8.10 7.04
CA SER A 133 1.78 -7.67 5.76
C SER A 133 0.76 -7.83 4.64
N THR A 134 0.53 -6.78 3.85
CA THR A 134 -0.29 -6.85 2.63
C THR A 134 0.33 -7.84 1.63
N GLN A 135 1.65 -7.97 1.62
CA GLN A 135 2.36 -8.93 0.77
C GLN A 135 2.09 -10.37 1.14
N ASP A 136 2.09 -10.67 2.45
CA ASP A 136 1.91 -12.02 2.95
C ASP A 136 0.47 -12.47 2.65
N LEU A 137 -0.52 -11.58 2.85
CA LEU A 137 -1.90 -11.80 2.44
C LEU A 137 -2.03 -12.09 0.94
N ILE A 138 -1.43 -11.28 0.06
CA ILE A 138 -1.58 -11.50 -1.39
C ILE A 138 -0.85 -12.77 -1.84
N SER A 139 0.40 -12.96 -1.41
CA SER A 139 1.25 -14.06 -1.90
C SER A 139 0.76 -15.44 -1.46
N GLN A 140 0.21 -15.57 -0.24
CA GLN A 140 -0.32 -16.85 0.27
C GLN A 140 -1.69 -17.20 -0.31
N ASN A 141 -2.41 -16.22 -0.85
CA ASN A 141 -3.79 -16.39 -1.31
C ASN A 141 -3.97 -16.12 -2.79
N PHE A 142 -2.88 -16.06 -3.55
CA PHE A 142 -2.93 -15.71 -4.97
C PHE A 142 -3.91 -16.59 -5.76
N ALA A 143 -3.96 -17.89 -5.49
CA ALA A 143 -4.86 -18.83 -6.16
C ALA A 143 -6.34 -18.67 -5.78
N LYS A 144 -6.62 -18.01 -4.65
CA LYS A 144 -7.98 -17.75 -4.16
C LYS A 144 -8.47 -16.39 -4.65
N LEU A 145 -7.60 -15.38 -4.60
CA LEU A 145 -7.93 -14.00 -4.94
C LEU A 145 -8.00 -13.74 -6.45
N PRO A 146 -8.89 -12.85 -6.91
CA PRO A 146 -8.95 -12.50 -8.32
C PRO A 146 -7.68 -11.74 -8.75
N VAL A 147 -7.28 -11.94 -10.01
CA VAL A 147 -6.19 -11.17 -10.62
C VAL A 147 -6.61 -9.70 -10.73
N GLY A 148 -5.75 -8.79 -10.27
CA GLY A 148 -6.04 -7.36 -10.21
C GLY A 148 -6.63 -6.88 -8.89
N VAL A 149 -6.82 -7.75 -7.89
CA VAL A 149 -7.16 -7.33 -6.53
C VAL A 149 -6.03 -6.48 -5.96
N VAL A 150 -6.41 -5.44 -5.21
CA VAL A 150 -5.47 -4.61 -4.44
C VAL A 150 -5.77 -4.82 -2.96
N CYS A 151 -4.73 -4.92 -2.14
CA CYS A 151 -4.82 -4.96 -0.70
C CYS A 151 -4.11 -3.72 -0.13
N VAL A 152 -4.84 -2.85 0.56
CA VAL A 152 -4.35 -1.64 1.21
C VAL A 152 -4.36 -1.84 2.73
N ALA A 153 -3.42 -1.22 3.44
CA ALA A 153 -3.47 -1.16 4.89
C ALA A 153 -3.07 0.21 5.44
N ASP A 154 -3.65 0.61 6.56
CA ASP A 154 -3.23 1.85 7.25
C ASP A 154 -1.98 1.63 8.10
N VAL A 155 -1.79 0.40 8.59
CA VAL A 155 -0.62 -0.02 9.38
C VAL A 155 -0.22 -1.46 9.05
N GLN A 156 1.07 -1.67 8.76
CA GLN A 156 1.70 -3.00 8.71
C GLN A 156 2.62 -3.20 9.92
N PHE A 157 2.44 -4.29 10.67
CA PHE A 157 3.29 -4.60 11.84
C PHE A 157 4.33 -5.71 11.58
N LYS A 158 4.30 -6.32 10.40
CA LYS A 158 5.29 -7.29 9.89
C LYS A 158 5.68 -6.96 8.44
N GLY A 159 5.85 -5.67 8.14
CA GLY A 159 6.22 -5.19 6.80
C GLY A 159 7.50 -5.84 6.27
N ARG A 160 7.50 -6.17 4.97
CA ARG A 160 8.57 -6.93 4.32
C ARG A 160 9.48 -6.03 3.48
N GLY A 161 10.77 -6.15 3.70
CA GLY A 161 11.82 -5.61 2.85
C GLY A 161 12.59 -6.70 2.09
N ARG A 162 13.47 -6.28 1.18
CA ARG A 162 14.37 -7.20 0.46
C ARG A 162 15.36 -7.88 1.42
N SER A 163 15.83 -9.07 1.04
CA SER A 163 16.89 -9.79 1.76
C SER A 163 16.59 -10.03 3.25
N LYS A 164 15.31 -10.28 3.58
CA LYS A 164 14.80 -10.46 4.96
C LYS A 164 14.83 -9.20 5.83
N ASN A 165 15.09 -8.03 5.27
CA ASN A 165 14.93 -6.78 6.00
C ASN A 165 13.47 -6.59 6.41
N VAL A 166 13.27 -6.00 7.58
CA VAL A 166 11.95 -5.54 8.01
C VAL A 166 11.72 -4.15 7.42
N TRP A 167 10.50 -3.91 6.94
CA TRP A 167 10.06 -2.58 6.56
C TRP A 167 9.13 -2.04 7.65
N GLU A 168 9.46 -0.88 8.20
CA GLU A 168 8.64 -0.22 9.22
C GLU A 168 7.60 0.67 8.56
N SER A 169 6.32 0.42 8.86
CA SER A 169 5.20 1.16 8.27
C SER A 169 4.32 1.82 9.35
N PRO A 170 4.74 2.96 9.92
CA PRO A 170 3.93 3.74 10.84
C PRO A 170 2.66 4.30 10.16
N PRO A 171 1.65 4.72 10.94
CA PRO A 171 0.43 5.30 10.40
C PRO A 171 0.69 6.45 9.41
N GLY A 172 -0.01 6.40 8.27
CA GLY A 172 0.07 7.39 7.20
C GLY A 172 1.02 7.00 6.05
N CYS A 173 1.66 5.83 6.10
CA CYS A 173 2.32 5.26 4.92
C CYS A 173 1.27 4.85 3.88
N LEU A 174 1.58 5.06 2.60
CA LEU A 174 0.77 4.53 1.51
C LEU A 174 1.27 3.12 1.19
N MET A 175 0.47 2.12 1.56
CA MET A 175 0.85 0.72 1.56
C MET A 175 -0.14 -0.11 0.80
N PHE A 176 0.29 -0.74 -0.28
CA PHE A 176 -0.55 -1.71 -0.94
C PHE A 176 0.23 -2.82 -1.63
N SER A 177 -0.45 -3.96 -1.73
CA SER A 177 -0.03 -5.09 -2.53
C SER A 177 -1.11 -5.50 -3.53
N PHE A 178 -0.74 -6.04 -4.69
CA PHE A 178 -1.75 -6.46 -5.69
C PHE A 178 -1.35 -7.74 -6.42
N THR A 179 -2.35 -8.44 -6.95
CA THR A 179 -2.16 -9.61 -7.80
C THR A 179 -1.98 -9.20 -9.27
N SER A 180 -0.95 -9.74 -9.93
CA SER A 180 -0.78 -9.64 -11.37
C SER A 180 -0.26 -10.96 -11.94
N GLN A 181 -0.58 -11.27 -13.19
CA GLN A 181 -0.10 -12.47 -13.86
C GLN A 181 0.68 -12.17 -15.12
N MET A 182 1.66 -13.03 -15.42
CA MET A 182 2.49 -12.93 -16.61
C MET A 182 2.90 -14.33 -17.09
N GLN A 183 2.87 -14.58 -18.39
CA GLN A 183 3.32 -15.87 -18.95
C GLN A 183 4.80 -15.86 -19.33
N ASP A 184 5.31 -14.72 -19.80
CA ASP A 184 6.67 -14.59 -20.29
C ASP A 184 7.64 -14.19 -19.18
N VAL A 185 8.48 -15.15 -18.77
CA VAL A 185 9.51 -14.96 -17.73
C VAL A 185 10.46 -13.80 -18.04
N ARG A 186 10.74 -13.52 -19.32
CA ARG A 186 11.67 -12.47 -19.75
C ARG A 186 11.16 -11.08 -19.41
N LYS A 187 9.84 -10.94 -19.23
CA LYS A 187 9.17 -9.70 -18.89
C LYS A 187 9.05 -9.48 -17.38
N LEU A 188 9.29 -10.50 -16.55
CA LEU A 188 9.18 -10.36 -15.09
C LEU A 188 10.05 -9.25 -14.49
N PRO A 189 11.34 -9.09 -14.89
CA PRO A 189 12.16 -8.01 -14.36
C PRO A 189 11.59 -6.63 -14.67
N LEU A 190 10.87 -6.46 -15.80
CA LEU A 190 10.27 -5.18 -16.21
C LEU A 190 9.17 -4.73 -15.25
N MET A 191 8.54 -5.64 -14.52
CA MET A 191 7.47 -5.31 -13.59
C MET A 191 7.93 -4.33 -12.51
N GLN A 192 9.12 -4.59 -11.96
CA GLN A 192 9.75 -3.70 -10.97
C GLN A 192 9.92 -2.28 -11.53
N TYR A 193 10.33 -2.16 -12.80
CA TYR A 193 10.49 -0.85 -13.45
C TYR A 193 9.16 -0.14 -13.67
N VAL A 194 8.17 -0.87 -14.16
CA VAL A 194 6.83 -0.32 -14.41
C VAL A 194 6.19 0.17 -13.12
N VAL A 195 6.34 -0.57 -12.02
CA VAL A 195 5.85 -0.16 -10.70
C VAL A 195 6.53 1.12 -10.24
N CYS A 196 7.88 1.19 -10.30
CA CYS A 196 8.63 2.40 -9.92
C CYS A 196 8.20 3.63 -10.74
N LEU A 197 8.04 3.49 -12.06
CA LEU A 197 7.61 4.57 -12.94
C LEU A 197 6.18 5.03 -12.63
N SER A 198 5.30 4.09 -12.31
CA SER A 198 3.90 4.39 -11.95
C SER A 198 3.82 5.27 -10.70
N VAL A 199 4.75 5.09 -9.74
CA VAL A 199 4.84 5.97 -8.55
C VAL A 199 5.19 7.40 -8.93
N THR A 200 6.24 7.57 -9.74
CA THR A 200 6.68 8.92 -10.11
C THR A 200 5.61 9.66 -10.92
N GLU A 201 4.92 8.97 -11.82
CA GLU A 201 3.83 9.58 -12.59
C GLU A 201 2.61 9.88 -11.73
N ALA A 202 2.26 8.99 -10.79
CA ALA A 202 1.14 9.23 -9.89
C ALA A 202 1.32 10.49 -9.04
N ILE A 203 2.53 10.69 -8.53
CA ILE A 203 2.90 11.85 -7.72
C ILE A 203 2.84 13.13 -8.56
N LYS A 204 3.37 13.11 -9.79
CA LYS A 204 3.30 14.26 -10.70
C LYS A 204 1.85 14.63 -11.05
N GLU A 205 1.04 13.64 -11.37
CA GLU A 205 -0.39 13.85 -11.66
C GLU A 205 -1.10 14.46 -10.45
N LEU A 206 -0.82 13.95 -9.25
CA LEU A 206 -1.38 14.48 -8.01
C LEU A 206 -0.95 15.92 -7.73
N CYS A 207 0.33 16.23 -7.89
CA CYS A 207 0.85 17.59 -7.75
C CYS A 207 0.14 18.54 -8.73
N ARG A 208 0.04 18.17 -10.00
CA ARG A 208 -0.65 18.97 -11.03
C ARG A 208 -2.14 19.17 -10.71
N ALA A 209 -2.84 18.10 -10.33
CA ALA A 209 -4.27 18.15 -10.00
C ALA A 209 -4.57 19.05 -8.79
N LYS A 210 -3.60 19.23 -7.89
CA LYS A 210 -3.71 20.10 -6.71
C LYS A 210 -3.05 21.46 -6.85
N GLY A 211 -2.45 21.77 -8.01
CA GLY A 211 -1.69 23.00 -8.21
C GLY A 211 -0.46 23.10 -7.30
N LEU A 212 0.07 21.97 -6.84
CA LEU A 212 1.25 21.88 -5.99
C LEU A 212 2.53 21.90 -6.83
N PRO A 213 3.65 22.40 -6.29
CA PRO A 213 4.95 22.25 -6.94
C PRO A 213 5.27 20.77 -7.16
N GLU A 214 5.91 20.48 -8.29
CA GLU A 214 6.32 19.12 -8.61
C GLU A 214 7.36 18.63 -7.61
N LEU A 215 7.14 17.45 -7.03
CA LEU A 215 8.11 16.81 -6.15
C LEU A 215 9.16 16.08 -6.99
N ASP A 216 10.45 16.38 -6.78
CA ASP A 216 11.58 15.69 -7.40
C ASP A 216 11.81 14.31 -6.75
N VAL A 217 10.85 13.41 -6.94
CA VAL A 217 10.93 12.02 -6.50
C VAL A 217 11.77 11.24 -7.51
N ARG A 218 12.92 10.78 -7.06
CA ARG A 218 13.90 10.05 -7.87
C ARG A 218 13.86 8.56 -7.55
N ILE A 219 14.10 7.75 -8.56
CA ILE A 219 14.24 6.30 -8.41
C ILE A 219 15.73 5.98 -8.30
N LYS A 220 16.16 5.47 -7.15
CA LYS A 220 17.42 4.76 -7.04
C LYS A 220 17.16 3.32 -7.45
N TRP A 221 17.53 3.01 -8.69
CA TRP A 221 17.27 1.71 -9.28
C TRP A 221 17.87 0.56 -8.43
N PRO A 222 17.18 -0.58 -8.33
CA PRO A 222 15.94 -0.89 -9.05
C PRO A 222 14.63 -0.54 -8.33
N ASN A 223 14.66 -0.18 -7.05
CA ASN A 223 13.48 -0.37 -6.19
C ASN A 223 13.32 0.64 -5.04
N ASP A 224 14.18 1.65 -4.93
CA ASP A 224 14.12 2.61 -3.84
C ASP A 224 13.70 3.99 -4.36
N LEU A 225 12.80 4.65 -3.63
CA LEU A 225 12.33 5.99 -3.92
C LEU A 225 13.06 6.98 -3.02
N TYR A 226 13.52 8.08 -3.61
CA TYR A 226 14.28 9.12 -2.93
C TYR A 226 13.67 10.49 -3.18
N LEU A 227 13.66 11.31 -2.13
CA LEU A 227 13.30 12.73 -2.21
C LEU A 227 14.35 13.51 -1.40
N LYS A 228 14.94 14.55 -1.99
CA LYS A 228 16.01 15.35 -1.36
C LYS A 228 17.18 14.50 -0.81
N GLY A 229 17.53 13.41 -1.49
CA GLY A 229 18.61 12.50 -1.08
C GLY A 229 18.25 11.54 0.06
N LEU A 230 17.03 11.61 0.62
CA LEU A 230 16.53 10.68 1.64
C LEU A 230 15.70 9.59 1.00
N LYS A 231 15.80 8.36 1.51
CA LYS A 231 14.95 7.25 1.09
C LYS A 231 13.54 7.45 1.68
N VAL A 232 12.53 7.50 0.83
CA VAL A 232 11.13 7.78 1.22
C VAL A 232 10.19 6.62 0.96
N GLY A 233 10.64 5.62 0.21
CA GLY A 233 9.84 4.45 -0.10
C GLY A 233 10.65 3.32 -0.70
N GLY A 234 10.01 2.16 -0.76
CA GLY A 234 10.56 0.94 -1.29
C GLY A 234 9.51 0.16 -2.06
N ILE A 235 9.96 -0.51 -3.10
CA ILE A 235 9.12 -1.40 -3.90
C ILE A 235 9.71 -2.80 -3.82
N LEU A 236 8.84 -3.80 -3.73
CA LEU A 236 9.23 -5.19 -3.71
C LEU A 236 8.29 -6.02 -4.60
N CYS A 237 8.80 -6.47 -5.75
CA CYS A 237 8.12 -7.47 -6.56
C CYS A 237 8.63 -8.88 -6.21
N THR A 238 7.71 -9.78 -5.85
CA THR A 238 7.96 -11.22 -5.74
C THR A 238 7.12 -11.97 -6.76
N SER A 239 7.61 -13.12 -7.22
CA SER A 239 6.88 -13.96 -8.15
C SER A 239 6.94 -15.42 -7.75
N SER A 240 5.81 -16.13 -7.86
CA SER A 240 5.75 -17.59 -7.84
C SER A 240 5.30 -18.11 -9.22
N TYR A 241 5.68 -19.34 -9.55
CA TYR A 241 5.30 -19.96 -10.81
C TYR A 241 4.35 -21.11 -10.54
N GLU A 242 3.14 -21.04 -11.11
CA GLU A 242 2.10 -22.05 -10.93
C GLU A 242 1.28 -22.16 -12.22
N LYS A 243 0.89 -23.39 -12.61
CA LYS A 243 0.01 -23.65 -13.78
C LYS A 243 0.44 -22.92 -15.06
N LYS A 244 1.76 -22.85 -15.31
CA LYS A 244 2.38 -22.17 -16.47
C LYS A 244 2.20 -20.64 -16.51
N VAL A 245 1.91 -20.03 -15.36
CA VAL A 245 1.78 -18.58 -15.20
C VAL A 245 2.64 -18.12 -14.02
N TYR A 246 3.27 -16.98 -14.15
CA TYR A 246 3.94 -16.30 -13.06
C TYR A 246 2.95 -15.39 -12.34
N ASN A 247 2.73 -15.67 -11.07
CA ASN A 247 1.93 -14.89 -10.14
C ASN A 247 2.84 -13.86 -9.47
N ILE A 248 2.54 -12.58 -9.64
CA ILE A 248 3.36 -11.47 -9.17
C ILE A 248 2.62 -10.77 -8.03
N CYS A 249 3.27 -10.69 -6.88
CA CYS A 249 2.86 -9.82 -5.78
C CYS A 249 3.82 -8.65 -5.73
N THR A 250 3.31 -7.43 -5.80
CA THR A 250 4.15 -6.24 -5.64
C THR A 250 3.72 -5.46 -4.44
N VAL A 251 4.65 -5.15 -3.55
CA VAL A 251 4.45 -4.22 -2.44
C VAL A 251 4.97 -2.87 -2.84
N HIS A 252 4.17 -1.86 -2.53
CA HIS A 252 4.59 -0.48 -2.55
C HIS A 252 4.37 0.11 -1.16
N ASP A 253 5.41 0.68 -0.58
CA ASP A 253 5.36 1.33 0.72
C ASP A 253 6.20 2.62 0.70
N HIS A 254 5.57 3.76 0.99
CA HIS A 254 6.27 5.04 1.09
C HIS A 254 5.56 6.04 2.02
N MET A 255 6.35 6.99 2.51
CA MET A 255 5.96 7.98 3.52
C MET A 255 5.73 9.38 2.95
N LEU A 256 5.58 9.52 1.63
CA LEU A 256 5.57 10.84 0.98
C LEU A 256 4.38 11.73 1.43
N THR A 257 3.28 11.12 1.87
CA THR A 257 2.12 11.79 2.49
C THR A 257 2.42 12.49 3.82
N ARG A 258 3.60 12.24 4.42
CA ARG A 258 4.00 12.81 5.71
C ARG A 258 5.13 13.84 5.62
N MET A 259 5.65 14.15 4.43
CA MET A 259 6.78 15.08 4.27
C MET A 259 6.41 16.57 4.32
N ASP A 260 5.44 16.96 5.16
CA ASP A 260 4.97 18.34 5.25
C ASP A 260 4.69 18.80 6.69
N SER A 261 5.73 18.84 7.51
CA SER A 261 5.74 19.72 8.69
C SER A 261 7.02 20.55 8.83
N SER A 262 8.02 20.29 7.98
CA SER A 262 9.26 21.07 7.87
C SER A 262 9.34 21.86 6.56
N PHE A 263 8.26 21.87 5.78
CA PHE A 263 8.12 22.54 4.48
C PHE A 263 7.10 23.69 4.51
N SER A 264 6.54 23.98 5.67
CA SER A 264 5.65 25.11 5.91
C SER A 264 6.43 26.43 5.93
N ASP A 265 6.82 26.90 4.75
CA ASP A 265 7.07 28.31 4.50
C ASP A 265 5.72 29.01 4.30
N HIS A 266 5.41 29.94 5.20
CA HIS A 266 4.47 31.08 5.17
C HIS A 266 3.05 30.99 4.54
N ASN A 267 2.66 29.94 3.83
CA ASN A 267 1.41 29.88 3.05
C ASN A 267 0.31 29.00 3.67
N GLY A 268 0.48 28.50 4.90
CA GLY A 268 -0.62 27.90 5.67
C GLY A 268 -1.29 26.68 5.01
N PHE A 269 -0.52 25.82 4.33
CA PHE A 269 -1.07 24.64 3.67
C PHE A 269 -1.20 23.46 4.66
N ASP A 270 -2.39 22.88 4.75
CA ASP A 270 -2.68 21.75 5.62
C ASP A 270 -2.56 20.43 4.80
N GLY A 271 -1.35 19.86 4.82
CA GLY A 271 -0.97 18.44 4.63
C GLY A 271 -1.55 17.57 3.49
N PHE A 272 -0.70 16.73 2.90
CA PHE A 272 -1.01 15.63 1.95
C PHE A 272 -1.95 14.52 2.47
N GLN A 273 -2.53 14.68 3.66
CA GLN A 273 -3.31 13.65 4.38
C GLN A 273 -4.67 13.33 3.72
N ALA A 274 -5.11 14.13 2.73
CA ALA A 274 -6.39 13.98 2.00
C ALA A 274 -6.24 13.41 0.57
N LEU A 275 -5.14 12.69 0.29
CA LEU A 275 -4.78 12.29 -1.08
C LEU A 275 -4.54 10.79 -1.26
N GLU A 276 -4.78 9.97 -0.25
CA GLU A 276 -4.49 8.53 -0.30
C GLU A 276 -5.24 7.82 -1.42
N GLU A 277 -6.56 7.98 -1.48
CA GLU A 277 -7.41 7.34 -2.50
C GLU A 277 -7.09 7.86 -3.90
N GLN A 278 -6.84 9.17 -4.02
CA GLN A 278 -6.44 9.81 -5.28
C GLN A 278 -5.07 9.30 -5.75
N TYR A 279 -4.14 9.10 -4.83
CA TYR A 279 -2.83 8.53 -5.12
C TYR A 279 -2.95 7.10 -5.63
N TYR A 280 -3.68 6.22 -4.93
CA TYR A 280 -3.85 4.83 -5.40
C TYR A 280 -4.52 4.78 -6.77
N ASN A 281 -5.53 5.61 -7.01
CA ASN A 281 -6.19 5.70 -8.31
C ASN A 281 -5.23 6.15 -9.42
N SER A 282 -4.45 7.20 -9.16
CA SER A 282 -3.45 7.73 -10.10
C SER A 282 -2.35 6.71 -10.39
N TRP A 283 -1.90 6.00 -9.35
CA TRP A 283 -0.92 4.93 -9.45
C TRP A 283 -1.45 3.75 -10.28
N LEU A 284 -2.64 3.25 -9.95
CA LEU A 284 -3.25 2.11 -10.66
C LEU A 284 -3.51 2.46 -12.12
N HIS A 285 -3.93 3.70 -12.41
CA HIS A 285 -4.11 4.18 -13.78
C HIS A 285 -2.78 4.19 -14.56
N SER A 286 -1.72 4.75 -13.98
CA SER A 286 -0.39 4.77 -14.58
C SER A 286 0.16 3.35 -14.80
N PHE A 287 -0.03 2.48 -13.82
CA PHE A 287 0.38 1.08 -13.89
C PHE A 287 -0.37 0.31 -14.97
N ASP A 288 -1.69 0.47 -15.06
CA ASP A 288 -2.51 -0.15 -16.10
C ASP A 288 -2.12 0.33 -17.50
N PHE A 289 -1.78 1.61 -17.64
CA PHE A 289 -1.27 2.18 -18.89
C PHE A 289 0.08 1.55 -19.30
N PHE A 290 1.07 1.55 -18.40
CA PHE A 290 2.41 1.06 -18.69
C PHE A 290 2.45 -0.45 -18.94
N THR A 291 1.72 -1.24 -18.14
CA THR A 291 1.60 -2.69 -18.39
C THR A 291 0.94 -2.97 -19.75
N GLY A 292 -0.02 -2.14 -20.17
CA GLY A 292 -0.61 -2.22 -21.50
C GLY A 292 0.38 -1.90 -22.62
N LEU A 293 1.27 -0.93 -22.41
CA LEU A 293 2.33 -0.59 -23.36
C LEU A 293 3.36 -1.72 -23.49
N VAL A 294 3.82 -2.29 -22.38
CA VAL A 294 4.76 -3.43 -22.36
C VAL A 294 4.16 -4.64 -23.06
N ARG A 295 2.85 -4.88 -22.89
CA ARG A 295 2.16 -5.96 -23.58
C ARG A 295 2.15 -5.76 -25.10
N ARG A 296 1.72 -4.57 -25.57
CA ARG A 296 1.62 -4.26 -27.01
C ARG A 296 2.96 -4.24 -27.73
N LYS A 297 3.98 -3.58 -27.16
CA LYS A 297 5.30 -3.43 -27.81
C LYS A 297 6.08 -4.74 -27.96
N MET A 298 5.66 -5.80 -27.28
CA MET A 298 6.32 -7.10 -27.27
C MET A 298 5.50 -8.19 -27.98
N GLU A 299 4.31 -7.84 -28.49
CA GLU A 299 3.48 -8.65 -29.38
C GLU A 299 3.68 -8.27 -30.86
N ALA A 300 4.27 -7.09 -31.11
CA ALA A 300 4.73 -6.59 -32.42
C ALA A 300 6.20 -6.92 -32.65
#